data_AF-A0A0S8HCW8-F1
#
_entry.id   AF-A0A0S8HCW8-F1
#
_cell.length_a   1.000
_cell.length_b   1.000
_cell.length_c   1.000
_cell.angle_alpha   90.00
_cell.angle_beta   90.00
_cell.angle_gamma   90.00
#
_symmetry.space_group_name_H-M   'P 1'
#
loop_
_entity.id
_entity.type
_entity.pdbx_description
1 polymer ?
#
loop_
_entity_poly.entity_id
_entity_poly.type
_entity_poly.pdbx_seq_one_letter_code
_entity_poly.pdbx_strand_id
1 'polypeptide(L)'
;MRHRLCLAALTLFCVATVGDAGSAQTEPYAPKAGPPEQMGNDPLLQMEIRSLQAAQVPALTEVQAPPYPGAVVVATAPPRSVRVRGGRTVETLPVIILFSADEPQQVVEFYEENLSGWSRAELLAGDYFWVGSEQFDPLHLSGQIIPSVHIRQARTSKLVPEARTEIHVRYAPSTAPR
;
A
#
# COMPACT_ATOMS: atom_id res chain seq x y z
N MET A 1 61.39 -57.13 12.07
CA MET A 1 60.38 -56.32 11.34
C MET A 1 59.02 -56.60 11.96
N ARG A 2 58.45 -55.66 12.73
CA ARG A 2 57.14 -55.81 13.38
C ARG A 2 56.33 -54.55 13.11
N HIS A 3 55.23 -54.71 12.37
CA HIS A 3 54.26 -53.67 12.06
C HIS A 3 53.50 -53.25 13.32
N ARG A 4 53.32 -51.94 13.51
CA ARG A 4 52.31 -51.38 14.42
C ARG A 4 51.27 -50.66 13.58
N LEU A 5 50.04 -51.17 13.63
CA LEU A 5 48.84 -50.55 13.08
C LEU A 5 48.55 -49.25 13.86
N CYS A 6 48.35 -48.14 13.15
CA CYS A 6 47.72 -46.94 13.68
C CYS A 6 46.21 -47.00 13.41
N LEU A 7 45.42 -47.04 14.48
CA LEU A 7 43.97 -46.87 14.46
C LEU A 7 43.65 -45.38 14.29
N ALA A 8 42.92 -45.01 13.25
CA ALA A 8 42.34 -43.68 13.09
C ALA A 8 40.88 -43.72 13.57
N ALA A 9 40.57 -43.02 14.66
CA ALA A 9 39.20 -42.81 15.12
C ALA A 9 38.64 -41.55 14.43
N LEU A 10 37.70 -41.75 13.52
CA LEU A 10 36.99 -40.68 12.81
C LEU A 10 35.78 -40.27 13.64
N THR A 11 35.83 -39.12 14.32
CA THR A 11 34.69 -38.57 15.07
C THR A 11 33.81 -37.77 14.12
N LEU A 12 32.64 -38.31 13.79
CA LEU A 12 31.64 -37.66 12.94
C LEU A 12 30.85 -36.64 13.79
N PHE A 13 31.04 -35.35 13.52
CA PHE A 13 30.32 -34.26 14.18
C PHE A 13 29.06 -33.93 13.36
N CYS A 14 27.90 -34.44 13.78
CA CYS A 14 26.61 -34.03 13.20
C CYS A 14 26.23 -32.64 13.73
N VAL A 15 26.47 -31.59 12.94
CA VAL A 15 25.94 -30.26 13.21
C VAL A 15 24.47 -30.24 12.76
N ALA A 16 23.56 -30.32 13.72
CA ALA A 16 22.13 -30.07 13.47
C ALA A 16 21.94 -28.55 13.32
N THR A 17 21.79 -28.07 12.08
CA THR A 17 21.30 -26.73 11.81
C THR A 17 19.81 -26.70 12.16
N VAL A 18 19.47 -26.09 13.31
CA VAL A 18 18.10 -25.68 13.60
C VAL A 18 17.76 -24.55 12.63
N GLY A 19 17.08 -24.91 11.54
CA GLY A 19 16.57 -23.95 10.58
C GLY A 19 15.42 -23.19 11.23
N ASP A 20 15.69 -21.94 11.60
CA ASP A 20 14.65 -21.00 12.00
C ASP A 20 13.80 -20.73 10.76
N ALA A 21 12.61 -21.34 10.70
CA ALA A 21 11.63 -21.05 9.68
C ALA A 21 11.01 -19.69 10.01
N GLY A 22 11.78 -18.63 9.81
CA GLY A 22 11.30 -17.26 9.91
C GLY A 22 10.19 -17.07 8.91
N SER A 23 8.95 -16.95 9.39
CA SER A 23 7.83 -16.45 8.61
C SER A 23 8.29 -15.17 7.93
N ALA A 24 8.43 -15.20 6.60
CA ALA A 24 8.76 -14.03 5.81
C ALA A 24 7.63 -13.01 6.00
N GLN A 25 7.76 -12.14 7.02
CA GLN A 25 6.89 -10.99 7.18
C GLN A 25 7.18 -10.08 6.00
N THR A 26 6.26 -10.07 5.04
CA THR A 26 6.31 -9.12 3.93
C THR A 26 6.19 -7.71 4.49
N GLU A 27 7.10 -6.85 4.08
CA GLU A 27 7.10 -5.44 4.49
C GLU A 27 5.78 -4.78 4.06
N PRO A 28 5.06 -4.07 4.96
CA PRO A 28 3.83 -3.39 4.60
C PRO A 28 4.12 -2.23 3.65
N TYR A 29 3.17 -1.91 2.77
CA TYR A 29 3.32 -0.81 1.81
C TYR A 29 3.64 0.54 2.48
N ALA A 30 3.01 0.84 3.61
CA ALA A 30 3.28 2.03 4.40
C ALA A 30 2.88 1.80 5.86
N PRO A 31 3.48 2.52 6.83
CA PRO A 31 3.07 2.44 8.22
C PRO A 31 1.64 2.98 8.39
N LYS A 32 0.89 2.41 9.34
CA LYS A 32 -0.37 3.01 9.79
C LYS A 32 -0.09 4.28 10.60
N ALA A 33 -1.00 5.25 10.54
CA ALA A 33 -0.97 6.40 11.43
C ALA A 33 -0.98 5.96 12.91
N GLY A 34 -0.32 6.73 13.77
CA GLY A 34 -0.35 6.50 15.21
C GLY A 34 -1.74 6.78 15.80
N PRO A 35 -2.03 6.26 17.00
CA PRO A 35 -3.23 6.69 17.72
C PRO A 35 -3.12 8.19 18.04
N PRO A 36 -4.23 8.95 18.01
CA PRO A 36 -4.23 10.35 18.38
C PRO A 36 -3.89 10.49 19.87
N GLU A 37 -3.15 11.54 20.23
CA GLU A 37 -2.74 11.80 21.63
C GLU A 37 -3.93 11.98 22.58
N GLN A 38 -5.05 12.50 22.06
CA GLN A 38 -6.26 12.74 22.83
C GLN A 38 -7.44 11.97 22.22
N MET A 39 -7.76 10.83 22.82
CA MET A 39 -8.99 10.09 22.53
C MET A 39 -10.17 10.78 23.23
N GLY A 40 -10.70 11.82 22.60
CA GLY A 40 -11.95 12.45 23.04
C GLY A 40 -13.19 11.65 22.65
N ASN A 41 -14.36 12.09 23.13
CA ASN A 41 -15.68 11.56 22.75
C ASN A 41 -16.18 12.09 21.40
N ASP A 42 -15.30 12.56 20.52
CA ASP A 42 -15.66 13.08 19.21
C ASP A 42 -16.08 11.92 18.27
N PRO A 43 -17.34 11.88 17.81
CA PRO A 43 -17.82 10.81 16.94
C PRO A 43 -17.03 10.66 15.63
N LEU A 44 -16.53 11.77 15.06
CA LEU A 44 -15.75 11.73 13.82
C LEU A 44 -14.38 11.10 14.07
N LEU A 45 -13.70 11.47 15.15
CA LEU A 45 -12.43 10.85 15.55
C LEU A 45 -12.60 9.36 15.82
N GLN A 46 -13.68 8.96 16.49
CA GLN A 46 -13.98 7.54 16.74
C GLN A 46 -14.20 6.75 15.44
N MET A 47 -14.83 7.37 14.43
CA MET A 47 -14.97 6.77 13.10
C MET A 47 -13.62 6.63 12.39
N GLU A 48 -12.77 7.66 12.43
CA GLU A 48 -11.43 7.62 11.84
C GLU A 48 -10.56 6.53 12.52
N ILE A 49 -10.57 6.45 13.85
CA ILE A 49 -9.86 5.41 14.61
C ILE A 49 -10.35 4.01 14.18
N ARG A 50 -11.67 3.80 14.07
CA ARG A 50 -12.22 2.51 13.62
C ARG A 50 -11.77 2.17 12.21
N SER A 51 -11.74 3.16 11.31
CA SER A 51 -11.27 2.99 9.93
C SER A 51 -9.80 2.58 9.89
N LEU A 52 -8.94 3.24 10.67
CA LEU A 52 -7.51 2.94 10.81
C LEU A 52 -7.28 1.53 11.38
N GLN A 53 -8.04 1.16 12.41
CA GLN A 53 -7.96 -0.18 13.03
C GLN A 53 -8.36 -1.27 12.04
N ALA A 54 -9.45 -1.06 11.30
CA ALA A 54 -9.93 -2.00 10.28
C ALA A 54 -9.07 -2.05 9.01
N ALA A 55 -8.18 -1.07 8.80
CA ALA A 55 -7.36 -0.99 7.60
C ALA A 55 -6.46 -2.22 7.45
N GLN A 56 -6.43 -2.80 6.26
CA GLN A 56 -5.55 -3.91 5.91
C GLN A 56 -4.54 -3.41 4.89
N VAL A 57 -3.34 -3.08 5.38
CA VAL A 57 -2.27 -2.55 4.52
C VAL A 57 -1.67 -3.72 3.73
N PRO A 58 -1.66 -3.68 2.39
CA PRO A 58 -1.07 -4.75 1.59
C PRO A 58 0.44 -4.78 1.77
N ALA A 59 1.07 -5.88 1.35
CA ALA A 59 2.52 -5.93 1.24
C ALA A 59 3.03 -4.93 0.19
N LEU A 60 4.24 -4.43 0.38
CA LEU A 60 4.91 -3.53 -0.56
C LEU A 60 4.93 -4.09 -1.99
N THR A 61 5.17 -5.40 -2.13
CA THR A 61 5.24 -6.10 -3.42
C THR A 61 3.90 -6.28 -4.13
N GLU A 62 2.76 -5.98 -3.48
CA GLU A 62 1.44 -6.07 -4.08
C GLU A 62 0.99 -4.78 -4.78
N VAL A 63 1.70 -3.67 -4.55
CA VAL A 63 1.31 -2.35 -5.02
C VAL A 63 2.29 -1.89 -6.11
N GLN A 64 1.75 -1.49 -7.27
CA GLN A 64 2.58 -1.09 -8.42
C GLN A 64 3.23 0.29 -8.23
N ALA A 65 2.56 1.21 -7.54
CA ALA A 65 3.10 2.52 -7.22
C ALA A 65 4.09 2.40 -6.05
N PRO A 66 5.19 3.16 -6.02
CA PRO A 66 6.09 3.18 -4.88
C PRO A 66 5.45 3.93 -3.69
N PRO A 67 5.78 3.54 -2.45
CA PRO A 67 5.29 4.25 -1.27
C PRO A 67 5.91 5.65 -1.20
N TYR A 68 5.09 6.65 -0.86
CA TYR A 68 5.59 8.00 -0.63
C TYR A 68 6.31 8.08 0.73
N PRO A 69 7.55 8.60 0.80
CA PRO A 69 8.31 8.69 2.05
C PRO A 69 7.56 9.50 3.12
N GLY A 70 7.47 8.94 4.34
CA GLY A 70 6.82 9.61 5.46
C GLY A 70 5.28 9.64 5.42
N ALA A 71 4.64 9.15 4.34
CA ALA A 71 3.19 9.01 4.32
C ALA A 71 2.72 7.88 5.24
N VAL A 72 1.57 8.09 5.88
CA VAL A 72 0.96 7.12 6.80
C VAL A 72 -0.42 6.71 6.33
N VAL A 73 -0.76 5.43 6.47
CA VAL A 73 -2.09 4.91 6.13
C VAL A 73 -3.09 5.34 7.18
N VAL A 74 -4.20 5.94 6.73
CA VAL A 74 -5.33 6.33 7.59
C VAL A 74 -6.58 5.50 7.35
N ALA A 75 -6.68 4.87 6.18
CA ALA A 75 -7.77 3.96 5.84
C ALA A 75 -7.38 3.07 4.65
N THR A 76 -8.10 1.96 4.49
CA THR A 76 -8.12 1.19 3.24
C THR A 76 -9.56 0.89 2.87
N ALA A 77 -9.86 0.85 1.57
CA ALA A 77 -11.15 0.42 1.05
C ALA A 77 -10.96 -0.88 0.25
N PRO A 78 -11.72 -1.95 0.57
CA PRO A 78 -11.67 -3.19 -0.21
C PRO A 78 -12.30 -2.99 -1.60
N PRO A 79 -12.11 -3.95 -2.52
CA PRO A 79 -12.84 -4.00 -3.78
C PRO A 79 -14.35 -3.93 -3.59
N ARG A 80 -15.07 -3.37 -4.57
CA ARG A 80 -16.54 -3.33 -4.57
C ARG A 80 -17.07 -3.88 -5.88
N SER A 81 -18.08 -4.74 -5.78
CA SER A 81 -18.85 -5.20 -6.94
C SER A 81 -19.88 -4.15 -7.35
N VAL A 82 -19.73 -3.62 -8.56
CA VAL A 82 -20.64 -2.62 -9.16
C VAL A 82 -21.37 -3.24 -10.34
N ARG A 83 -22.72 -3.20 -10.32
CA ARG A 83 -23.53 -3.65 -11.45
C ARG A 83 -23.63 -2.55 -12.50
N VAL A 84 -23.15 -2.82 -13.71
CA VAL A 84 -23.22 -1.88 -14.84
C VAL A 84 -24.42 -2.13 -15.74
N ARG A 85 -24.70 -1.18 -16.63
CA ARG A 85 -25.74 -1.30 -17.65
C ARG A 85 -25.51 -2.59 -18.46
N GLY A 86 -26.57 -3.38 -18.66
CA GLY A 86 -26.48 -4.70 -19.30
C GLY A 86 -26.30 -5.86 -18.32
N GLY A 87 -26.33 -5.61 -17.01
CA GLY A 87 -26.39 -6.68 -15.99
C GLY A 87 -25.05 -7.31 -15.64
N ARG A 88 -23.95 -6.85 -16.25
CA ARG A 88 -22.59 -7.27 -15.89
C ARG A 88 -22.21 -6.69 -14.52
N THR A 89 -21.42 -7.44 -13.77
CA THR A 89 -20.77 -6.98 -12.54
C THR A 89 -19.30 -6.70 -12.85
N VAL A 90 -18.80 -5.58 -12.37
CA VAL A 90 -17.40 -5.19 -12.46
C VAL A 90 -16.89 -4.93 -11.05
N GLU A 91 -15.70 -5.40 -10.74
CA GLU A 91 -15.07 -5.22 -9.44
C GLU A 91 -14.10 -4.03 -9.50
N THR A 92 -14.26 -3.06 -8.59
CA THR A 92 -13.33 -1.94 -8.46
C THR A 92 -12.04 -2.39 -7.78
N LEU A 93 -10.94 -1.71 -8.05
CA LEU A 93 -9.69 -1.96 -7.34
C LEU A 93 -9.77 -1.52 -5.86
N PRO A 94 -9.05 -2.22 -4.95
CA PRO A 94 -8.86 -1.75 -3.58
C PRO A 94 -8.10 -0.42 -3.56
N VAL A 95 -8.25 0.33 -2.47
CA VAL A 95 -7.62 1.65 -2.29
C VAL A 95 -6.90 1.73 -0.94
N ILE A 96 -5.69 2.26 -0.95
CA ILE A 96 -4.96 2.71 0.24
C ILE A 96 -5.12 4.23 0.32
N ILE A 97 -5.54 4.75 1.46
CA ILE A 97 -5.68 6.19 1.70
C ILE A 97 -4.57 6.59 2.68
N LEU A 98 -3.67 7.45 2.22
CA LEU A 98 -2.53 7.95 3.00
C LEU A 98 -2.64 9.45 3.23
N PHE A 99 -2.00 9.90 4.31
CA PHE A 99 -1.70 11.31 4.54
C PHE A 99 -0.20 11.54 4.60
N SER A 100 0.22 12.71 4.12
CA SER A 100 1.58 13.24 4.24
C SER A 100 1.53 14.67 4.79
N ALA A 101 2.56 15.05 5.55
CA ALA A 101 2.76 16.42 6.02
C ALA A 101 3.32 17.35 4.91
N ASP A 102 3.82 16.78 3.81
CA ASP A 102 4.35 17.54 2.68
C ASP A 102 3.24 18.16 1.83
N GLU A 103 3.58 19.23 1.12
CA GLU A 103 2.66 19.92 0.20
C GLU A 103 2.32 19.05 -1.02
N PRO A 104 1.12 19.19 -1.61
CA PRO A 104 0.70 18.36 -2.74
C PRO A 104 1.70 18.36 -3.90
N GLN A 105 2.29 19.52 -4.19
CA GLN A 105 3.28 19.67 -5.26
C GLN A 105 4.54 18.80 -5.07
N GLN A 106 5.01 18.63 -3.83
CA GLN A 106 6.18 17.77 -3.55
C GLN A 106 5.84 16.29 -3.76
N VAL A 107 4.61 15.90 -3.39
CA VAL A 107 4.11 14.54 -3.60
C VAL A 107 3.94 14.23 -5.09
N VAL A 108 3.45 15.21 -5.85
CA VAL A 108 3.33 15.13 -7.31
C VAL A 108 4.70 14.94 -7.97
N GLU A 109 5.69 15.76 -7.62
CA GLU A 109 7.06 15.67 -8.14
C GLU A 109 7.68 14.30 -7.89
N PHE A 110 7.54 13.76 -6.66
CA PHE A 110 7.97 12.40 -6.35
C PHE A 110 7.35 11.36 -7.29
N TYR A 111 6.04 11.41 -7.50
CA TYR A 111 5.36 10.42 -8.34
C TYR A 111 5.66 10.60 -9.83
N GLU A 112 5.90 11.81 -10.32
CA GLU A 112 6.40 12.05 -11.68
C GLU A 112 7.74 11.37 -11.93
N GLU A 113 8.67 11.47 -10.98
CA GLU A 113 10.01 10.87 -11.10
C GLU A 113 9.97 9.34 -11.00
N ASN A 114 9.05 8.80 -10.20
CA ASN A 114 9.06 7.38 -9.83
C ASN A 114 8.00 6.52 -10.55
N LEU A 115 7.03 7.11 -11.24
CA LEU A 115 6.01 6.39 -12.02
C LEU A 115 6.28 6.45 -13.53
N SER A 116 7.49 6.04 -13.93
CA SER A 116 7.84 5.98 -15.36
C SER A 116 6.86 5.11 -16.15
N GLY A 117 6.31 5.66 -17.23
CA GLY A 117 5.34 4.98 -18.10
C GLY A 117 3.88 5.09 -17.66
N TRP A 118 3.60 5.77 -16.55
CA TRP A 118 2.24 6.14 -16.16
C TRP A 118 1.82 7.43 -16.87
N SER A 119 0.54 7.52 -17.20
CA SER A 119 -0.06 8.76 -17.68
C SER A 119 -0.40 9.68 -16.51
N ARG A 120 -0.43 10.99 -16.75
CA ARG A 120 -0.76 12.00 -15.74
C ARG A 120 -1.73 13.04 -16.29
N ALA A 121 -2.66 13.49 -15.44
CA ALA A 121 -3.47 14.69 -15.66
C ALA A 121 -3.98 15.26 -14.33
N GLU A 122 -4.20 16.58 -14.28
CA GLU A 122 -4.95 17.21 -13.21
C GLU A 122 -6.46 17.07 -13.49
N LEU A 123 -7.20 16.46 -12.57
CA LEU A 123 -8.64 16.22 -12.67
C LEU A 123 -9.29 16.47 -11.31
N LEU A 124 -10.49 17.03 -11.28
CA LEU A 124 -11.29 17.18 -10.04
C LEU A 124 -10.53 17.82 -8.85
N ALA A 125 -9.71 18.83 -9.11
CA ALA A 125 -8.88 19.52 -8.11
C ALA A 125 -7.82 18.63 -7.42
N GLY A 126 -7.26 17.68 -8.17
CA GLY A 126 -6.11 16.88 -7.76
C GLY A 126 -5.35 16.32 -8.96
N ASP A 127 -4.12 15.85 -8.71
CA ASP A 127 -3.30 15.18 -9.70
C ASP A 127 -3.61 13.68 -9.71
N TYR A 128 -3.76 13.14 -10.91
CA TYR A 128 -3.91 11.70 -11.13
C TYR A 128 -2.75 11.16 -11.94
N PHE A 129 -2.24 10.02 -11.51
CA PHE A 129 -1.35 9.14 -12.25
C PHE A 129 -2.05 7.81 -12.48
N TRP A 130 -1.97 7.22 -13.67
CA TRP A 130 -2.56 5.91 -13.93
C TRP A 130 -1.76 5.07 -14.92
N VAL A 131 -1.92 3.75 -14.83
CA VAL A 131 -1.34 2.81 -15.77
C VAL A 131 -2.11 2.82 -17.10
N GLY A 132 -1.39 2.91 -18.22
CA GLY A 132 -1.95 2.81 -19.57
C GLY A 132 -2.25 4.15 -20.23
N SER A 133 -2.66 4.10 -21.51
CA SER A 133 -2.88 5.27 -22.37
C SER A 133 -4.36 5.56 -22.67
N GLU A 134 -5.28 4.85 -22.03
CA GLU A 134 -6.72 5.02 -22.26
C GLU A 134 -7.25 6.30 -21.60
N GLN A 135 -8.45 6.74 -22.03
CA GLN A 135 -9.18 7.82 -21.37
C GLN A 135 -9.48 7.43 -19.93
N PHE A 136 -8.74 8.04 -19.01
CA PHE A 136 -8.96 7.92 -17.59
C PHE A 136 -10.02 8.94 -17.15
N ASP A 137 -11.09 8.44 -16.54
CA ASP A 137 -12.11 9.26 -15.91
C ASP A 137 -12.40 8.70 -14.50
N PRO A 138 -11.98 9.41 -13.44
CA PRO A 138 -12.14 8.95 -12.07
C PRO A 138 -13.61 8.96 -11.58
N LEU A 139 -14.51 9.65 -12.27
CA LEU A 139 -15.95 9.63 -11.97
C LEU A 139 -16.64 8.41 -12.57
N HIS A 140 -16.05 7.80 -13.59
CA HIS A 140 -16.56 6.62 -14.23
C HIS A 140 -15.91 5.35 -13.68
N LEU A 141 -16.57 4.22 -13.89
CA LEU A 141 -16.08 2.93 -13.42
C LEU A 141 -14.73 2.55 -14.06
N SER A 142 -14.47 3.03 -15.28
CA SER A 142 -13.18 2.85 -15.96
C SER A 142 -12.01 3.38 -15.12
N GLY A 143 -12.13 4.54 -14.46
CA GLY A 143 -11.08 5.05 -13.57
C GLY A 143 -10.94 4.29 -12.25
N GLN A 144 -11.93 3.48 -11.86
CA GLN A 144 -11.91 2.72 -10.60
C GLN A 144 -11.35 1.30 -10.76
N ILE A 145 -11.14 0.84 -11.99
CA ILE A 145 -10.58 -0.49 -12.31
C ILE A 145 -9.13 -0.43 -12.81
N ILE A 146 -8.54 0.77 -12.85
CA ILE A 146 -7.17 1.01 -13.32
C ILE A 146 -6.29 1.38 -12.13
N PRO A 147 -5.11 0.76 -11.96
CA PRO A 147 -4.15 1.18 -10.94
C PRO A 147 -3.81 2.65 -11.11
N SER A 148 -3.95 3.42 -10.03
CA SER A 148 -3.86 4.87 -10.07
C SER A 148 -3.38 5.45 -8.74
N VAL A 149 -2.73 6.60 -8.81
CA VAL A 149 -2.41 7.45 -7.67
C VAL A 149 -3.15 8.76 -7.84
N HIS A 150 -3.93 9.16 -6.84
CA HIS A 150 -4.62 10.44 -6.81
C HIS A 150 -4.12 11.27 -5.63
N ILE A 151 -3.65 12.47 -5.90
CA ILE A 151 -3.02 13.38 -4.96
C ILE A 151 -3.88 14.64 -4.87
N ARG A 152 -4.23 15.04 -3.66
CA ARG A 152 -5.01 16.27 -3.42
C ARG A 152 -4.67 16.89 -2.08
N GLN A 153 -5.14 18.11 -1.87
CA GLN A 153 -5.10 18.73 -0.55
C GLN A 153 -5.76 17.82 0.50
N ALA A 154 -5.08 17.62 1.63
CA ALA A 154 -5.65 16.86 2.73
C ALA A 154 -6.91 17.53 3.26
N ARG A 155 -7.94 16.71 3.50
CA ARG A 155 -9.01 17.12 4.41
C ARG A 155 -8.46 17.21 5.83
N THR A 156 -9.07 18.05 6.67
CA THR A 156 -8.76 18.07 8.09
C THR A 156 -9.00 16.68 8.69
N SER A 157 -7.98 16.13 9.34
CA SER A 157 -8.07 14.88 10.08
C SER A 157 -7.48 15.06 11.47
N LYS A 158 -8.07 14.39 12.46
CA LYS A 158 -7.57 14.40 13.82
C LYS A 158 -6.56 13.29 14.10
N LEU A 159 -6.46 12.31 13.19
CA LEU A 159 -5.44 11.26 13.25
C LEU A 159 -4.05 11.77 12.85
N VAL A 160 -3.99 12.69 11.87
CA VAL A 160 -2.75 13.28 11.36
C VAL A 160 -2.97 14.79 11.19
N PRO A 161 -2.97 15.57 12.29
CA PRO A 161 -3.31 17.00 12.25
C PRO A 161 -2.38 17.84 11.35
N GLU A 162 -1.14 17.38 11.16
CA GLU A 162 -0.13 17.99 10.32
C GLU A 162 -0.28 17.67 8.83
N ALA A 163 -1.23 16.79 8.46
CA ALA A 163 -1.42 16.38 7.08
C ALA A 163 -1.78 17.56 6.18
N ARG A 164 -1.02 17.70 5.09
CA ARG A 164 -1.27 18.69 4.03
C ARG A 164 -1.69 18.03 2.72
N THR A 165 -1.31 16.77 2.52
CA THR A 165 -1.64 16.01 1.31
C THR A 165 -2.35 14.70 1.64
N GLU A 166 -3.38 14.38 0.85
CA GLU A 166 -4.06 13.09 0.83
C GLU A 166 -3.74 12.35 -0.46
N ILE A 167 -3.30 11.09 -0.32
CA ILE A 167 -2.87 10.23 -1.43
C ILE A 167 -3.76 9.00 -1.46
N HIS A 168 -4.40 8.74 -2.60
CA HIS A 168 -5.18 7.53 -2.84
C HIS A 168 -4.42 6.64 -3.80
N VAL A 169 -4.04 5.46 -3.36
CA VAL A 169 -3.36 4.48 -4.20
C VAL A 169 -4.33 3.34 -4.49
N ARG A 170 -4.82 3.27 -5.73
CA ARG A 170 -5.54 2.11 -6.27
C ARG A 170 -4.53 1.14 -6.86
N TYR A 171 -4.64 -0.13 -6.50
CA TYR A 171 -3.68 -1.15 -6.92
C TYR A 171 -4.38 -2.44 -7.34
N ALA A 172 -3.75 -3.17 -8.26
CA ALA A 172 -4.19 -4.50 -8.62
C ALA A 172 -3.38 -5.53 -7.82
N PRO A 173 -3.97 -6.29 -6.88
CA PRO A 173 -3.22 -7.30 -6.14
C PRO A 173 -2.53 -8.28 -7.10
N SER A 174 -1.27 -8.62 -6.85
CA SER A 174 -0.47 -9.50 -7.73
C SER A 174 -1.07 -10.90 -7.91
N THR A 175 -2.01 -11.29 -7.05
CA THR A 175 -2.71 -12.59 -7.04
C THR A 175 -4.09 -12.57 -7.71
N ALA A 176 -4.55 -11.43 -8.24
CA ALA A 176 -5.81 -11.39 -8.96
C ALA A 176 -5.69 -12.24 -10.26
N PRO A 177 -6.62 -13.19 -10.51
CA PRO A 177 -6.58 -13.96 -11.75
C PRO A 177 -6.70 -13.00 -12.94
N ARG A 178 -5.71 -13.05 -13.83
CA ARG A 178 -5.71 -12.31 -15.10
C ARG A 178 -6.75 -12.87 -16.06
#